data_AF-A0A542BLJ6-F1
#
_entry.id   AF-A0A542BLJ6-F1
#
_cell.length_a   1.000
_cell.length_b   1.000
_cell.length_c   1.000
_cell.angle_alpha   90.00
_cell.angle_beta   90.00
_cell.angle_gamma   90.00
#
_symmetry.space_group_name_H-M   'P 1'
#
loop_
_entity.id
_entity.type
_entity.pdbx_description
1 polymer ?
#
loop_
_entity_poly.entity_id
_entity_poly.type
_entity_poly.pdbx_seq_one_letter_code
_entity_poly.pdbx_strand_id
1 'polypeptide(L)' 'MEKLNKELYSILCGQELTGWDSKPILDAMSPYYKNGNEEVKALIIKKVESLKVEPGVEFPTNYEQILKS' A
#
# COMPACT_ATOMS: atom_id res chain seq x y z
N MET A 1 -0.04 12.70 6.08
CA MET A 1 0.18 11.24 6.21
C MET A 1 -0.79 10.54 7.17
N GLU A 2 -1.35 11.22 8.18
CA GLU A 2 -2.24 10.56 9.16
C GLU A 2 -3.48 9.89 8.50
N LYS A 3 -4.07 10.54 7.49
CA LYS A 3 -5.24 10.03 6.77
C LYS A 3 -4.95 8.72 5.99
N LEU A 4 -3.86 8.70 5.22
CA LEU A 4 -3.37 7.49 4.54
C LEU A 4 -3.04 6.37 5.53
N ASN A 5 -2.42 6.71 6.67
CA ASN A 5 -2.11 5.71 7.69
C ASN A 5 -3.37 5.08 8.28
N LYS A 6 -4.42 5.87 8.53
CA LYS A 6 -5.72 5.36 9.02
C LYS A 6 -6.42 4.50 7.96
N GLU A 7 -6.45 4.92 6.70
CA GLU A 7 -7.04 4.12 5.62
C GLU A 7 -6.29 2.80 5.44
N LEU A 8 -4.95 2.84 5.36
CA LEU A 8 -4.14 1.64 5.28
C LEU A 8 -4.33 0.72 6.47
N TYR A 9 -4.35 1.27 7.68
CA TYR A 9 -4.58 0.47 8.88
C TYR A 9 -5.95 -0.21 8.84
N SER A 10 -6.98 0.50 8.37
CA SER A 10 -8.32 -0.07 8.20
C SER A 10 -8.37 -1.17 7.15
N ILE A 11 -7.65 -1.02 6.04
CA ILE A 11 -7.55 -2.03 4.98
C ILE A 11 -6.81 -3.27 5.51
N LEU A 12 -5.64 -3.08 6.12
CA LEU A 12 -4.83 -4.15 6.69
C LEU A 12 -5.61 -4.93 7.77
N CYS A 13 -6.29 -4.22 8.66
CA CYS A 13 -7.12 -4.83 9.71
C CYS A 13 -8.31 -5.62 9.12
N GLY A 14 -8.93 -5.12 8.04
CA GLY A 14 -9.97 -5.87 7.32
C GLY A 14 -9.44 -7.12 6.61
N GLN A 15 -8.21 -7.07 6.13
CA GLN A 15 -7.58 -8.16 5.39
C GLN A 15 -7.05 -9.28 6.29
N GLU A 16 -6.66 -8.96 7.52
CA GLU A 16 -6.37 -9.98 8.54
C GLU A 16 -7.55 -10.94 8.72
N LEU A 17 -8.79 -10.45 8.56
CA LEU A 17 -10.02 -11.22 8.74
C LEU A 17 -10.54 -11.89 7.45
N THR A 18 -10.22 -11.34 6.28
CA THR A 18 -10.84 -11.73 4.99
C THR A 18 -9.87 -12.33 3.99
N GLY A 19 -8.56 -12.27 4.28
CA GLY A 19 -7.49 -12.67 3.38
C GLY A 19 -6.71 -11.47 2.85
N TRP A 20 -5.40 -11.66 2.67
CA TRP A 20 -4.50 -10.62 2.19
C TRP A 20 -4.67 -10.38 0.69
N ASP A 21 -4.99 -9.14 0.32
CA ASP A 21 -5.10 -8.71 -1.07
C ASP A 21 -4.37 -7.39 -1.28
N SER A 22 -3.42 -7.36 -2.21
CA SER A 22 -2.60 -6.18 -2.42
C SER A 22 -3.31 -5.06 -3.21
N LYS A 23 -4.45 -5.33 -3.88
CA LYS A 23 -5.17 -4.30 -4.66
C LYS A 23 -5.68 -3.13 -3.83
N PRO A 24 -6.49 -3.31 -2.77
CA PRO A 24 -7.04 -2.18 -2.02
C PRO A 24 -5.94 -1.37 -1.32
N ILE A 25 -4.83 -2.01 -0.95
CA ILE A 25 -3.66 -1.33 -0.40
C ILE A 25 -3.04 -0.40 -1.46
N LEU A 26 -2.82 -0.91 -2.68
CA LEU A 26 -2.26 -0.14 -3.79
C LEU A 26 -3.23 0.95 -4.26
N ASP A 27 -4.53 0.69 -4.27
CA ASP A 27 -5.57 1.64 -4.66
C ASP A 27 -5.61 2.83 -3.70
N ALA A 28 -5.58 2.55 -2.38
CA ALA A 28 -5.50 3.59 -1.35
C ALA A 28 -4.18 4.37 -1.40
N MET A 29 -3.07 3.74 -1.78
CA MET A 29 -1.77 4.40 -1.90
C MET A 29 -1.60 5.18 -3.21
N SER A 30 -2.23 4.77 -4.30
CA SER A 30 -2.10 5.38 -5.64
C SER A 30 -2.30 6.90 -5.66
N PRO A 31 -3.38 7.49 -5.10
CA PRO A 31 -3.58 8.93 -5.13
C PRO A 31 -2.51 9.69 -4.32
N TYR A 32 -1.98 9.10 -3.24
CA TYR A 32 -0.91 9.67 -2.44
C TYR A 32 0.46 9.52 -3.10
N TYR A 33 0.66 8.45 -3.87
CA TYR A 33 1.88 8.25 -4.64
C TYR A 33 1.94 9.20 -5.85
N LYS A 34 0.81 9.41 -6.54
CA LYS A 34 0.70 10.33 -7.68
C LYS A 34 0.80 11.79 -7.29
N ASN A 35 0.07 12.20 -6.24
CA ASN A 35 0.05 13.60 -5.79
C ASN A 35 1.12 13.92 -4.73
N GLY A 36 1.84 12.91 -4.24
CA GLY A 36 2.84 13.06 -3.20
C GLY A 36 4.21 13.49 -3.73
N ASN A 37 4.95 14.19 -2.87
CA ASN A 37 6.36 14.53 -3.10
C ASN A 37 7.26 13.28 -3.00
N GLU A 38 8.53 13.40 -3.37
CA GLU A 38 9.50 12.28 -3.33
C GLU A 38 9.56 11.58 -1.96
N GLU A 39 9.46 12.34 -0.86
CA GLU A 39 9.39 11.77 0.49
C GLU A 39 8.14 10.91 0.73
N VAL A 40 6.98 11.34 0.21
CA VAL A 40 5.72 10.61 0.32
C VAL A 40 5.78 9.33 -0.51
N LYS A 41 6.36 9.40 -1.72
CA LYS A 41 6.59 8.24 -2.58
C LYS A 41 7.50 7.22 -1.91
N ALA A 42 8.61 7.67 -1.33
CA ALA A 42 9.54 6.81 -0.60
C ALA A 42 8.87 6.14 0.61
N LEU A 43 8.01 6.86 1.35
CA LEU A 43 7.23 6.30 2.46
C LEU A 43 6.23 5.23 2.01
N ILE A 44 5.58 5.42 0.87
CA ILE A 44 4.65 4.45 0.29
C ILE A 44 5.38 3.20 -0.14
N ILE A 45 6.49 3.33 -0.90
CA ILE A 45 7.30 2.20 -1.33
C ILE A 45 7.80 1.41 -0.12
N LYS A 46 8.35 2.08 0.89
CA LYS A 46 8.83 1.44 2.11
C LYS A 46 7.74 0.66 2.83
N LYS A 47 6.51 1.17 2.86
CA LYS A 47 5.35 0.46 3.40
C LYS A 47 4.99 -0.77 2.58
N VAL A 48 4.94 -0.66 1.24
CA VAL A 48 4.67 -1.81 0.36
C VAL A 48 5.74 -2.88 0.53
N GLU A 49 7.01 -2.51 0.62
CA GLU A 49 8.10 -3.45 0.86
C GLU A 49 8.00 -4.11 2.23
N SER A 50 7.68 -3.36 3.29
CA SER A 50 7.43 -3.96 4.62
C SER A 50 6.28 -4.96 4.60
N LEU A 51 5.19 -4.66 3.89
CA LEU A 51 4.04 -5.55 3.76
C LEU A 51 4.35 -6.78 2.89
N LYS A 52 5.17 -6.62 1.85
CA LYS A 52 5.65 -7.73 0.99
C LYS A 52 6.52 -8.72 1.75
N VAL A 53 7.22 -8.29 2.79
CA VAL A 53 8.04 -9.15 3.64
C VAL A 53 7.18 -9.97 4.61
N GLU A 54 5.92 -9.58 4.85
CA GLU A 54 5.04 -10.34 5.72
C GLU A 54 4.59 -11.66 5.05
N PRO A 55 4.76 -12.81 5.73
CA PRO A 55 4.38 -14.10 5.19
C PRO A 55 2.85 -14.17 5.05
N GLY A 56 2.38 -14.46 3.82
CA GLY A 56 0.96 -14.54 3.50
C GLY A 56 0.43 -13.37 2.66
N VAL A 57 1.28 -12.39 2.33
CA VAL A 57 0.88 -11.24 1.51
C VAL A 57 1.45 -11.34 0.10
N GLU A 58 0.61 -11.65 -0.87
CA GLU A 58 1.00 -11.66 -2.27
C GLU A 58 0.92 -10.24 -2.85
N PHE A 59 2.06 -9.55 -2.90
CA PHE A 59 2.19 -8.27 -3.62
C PHE A 59 2.65 -8.48 -5.07
N PRO A 60 1.98 -7.85 -6.05
CA PRO A 60 2.39 -7.92 -7.44
C PRO A 60 3.77 -7.27 -7.58
N THR A 61 4.65 -7.89 -8.37
CA THR A 61 5.99 -7.36 -8.65
C THR A 61 5.95 -5.99 -9.32
N ASN A 62 4.87 -5.72 -10.08
CA ASN A 62 4.62 -4.47 -10.79
C ASN A 62 3.86 -3.41 -9.96
N TYR A 63 3.92 -3.49 -8.62
CA TYR A 63 3.20 -2.56 -7.74
C TYR A 63 3.51 -1.08 -8.03
N GLU A 64 4.76 -0.74 -8.39
CA GLU A 64 5.13 0.63 -8.77
C GLU A 64 4.39 1.12 -10.03
N GLN A 65 4.13 0.24 -10.99
CA GLN A 65 3.35 0.61 -12.18
C GLN A 65 1.87 0.78 -11.85
N ILE A 66 1.34 -0.01 -10.92
CA ILE A 66 -0.03 0.11 -10.43
C ILE A 66 -0.22 1.43 -9.67
N LEU A 67 0.77 1.83 -8.86
CA LEU A 67 0.76 3.13 -8.16
C LEU A 67 0.91 4.32 -9.10
N LYS A 68 1.53 4.13 -10.26
CA LYS A 68 1.71 5.17 -11.30
C LYS A 68 0.53 5.26 -12.27
N SER A 69 -0.17 4.15 -12.54
CA SER A 69 -1.34 4.08 -13.43
C SER A 69 -2.55 4.75 -12.83
#